data_AF-A0A959ITV6-F1
#
_entry.id   AF-A0A959ITV6-F1
#
_cell.length_a   1.000
_cell.length_b   1.000
_cell.length_c   1.000
_cell.angle_alpha   90.00
_cell.angle_beta   90.00
_cell.angle_gamma   90.00
#
_symmetry.space_group_name_H-M   'P 1'
#
loop_
_entity.id
_entity.type
_entity.pdbx_description
1 polymer ?
#
loop_
_entity_poly.entity_id
_entity_poly.type
_entity_poly.pdbx_seq_one_letter_code
_entity_poly.pdbx_strand_id
1 'polypeptide(L)'
;YHALKKILFLRTDLSLAQERMLLARELACQFLELQPRSYENRILHRNSFELLLNNYRAAHFAAALLLPEEALIQDFQAMVRQSTWHPKALAALMEKYAVTAETLLQRLTSILPHKLGINDLFFIRLAKDENLHNYLMTKDLHLSQLHKPYNNRLNEKFCNRWVSITSIQEAAGQQADLLVDAQISNYWKSDSSYLCLSVAQPLANQPHTYGSVTLGLLITPHLRSQVFFLDDPALKSREVHTTCERCGIQDCKERMAPAVELNQHLRQQETIEALSKL
;
A
#
# COMPACT_ATOMS: atom_id res chain seq x y z
N TYR A 1 -11.71 19.47 -17.14
CA TYR A 1 -12.28 20.78 -16.80
C TYR A 1 -12.18 21.72 -17.99
N HIS A 2 -13.28 22.37 -18.38
CA HIS A 2 -13.32 23.36 -19.45
C HIS A 2 -13.26 24.77 -18.84
N ALA A 3 -12.07 25.40 -18.85
CA ALA A 3 -11.80 26.64 -18.12
C ALA A 3 -12.73 27.81 -18.48
N LEU A 4 -13.00 28.02 -19.77
CA LEU A 4 -13.85 29.14 -20.22
C LEU A 4 -15.32 29.00 -19.78
N LYS A 5 -15.82 27.77 -19.65
CA LYS A 5 -17.22 27.48 -19.31
C LYS A 5 -17.39 27.10 -17.85
N LYS A 6 -16.29 26.92 -17.10
CA LYS A 6 -16.25 26.41 -15.72
C LYS A 6 -17.01 25.09 -15.55
N ILE A 7 -16.89 24.19 -16.52
CA ILE A 7 -17.56 22.87 -16.50
C ILE A 7 -16.53 21.78 -16.21
N LEU A 8 -16.79 20.94 -15.22
CA LEU A 8 -16.06 19.69 -14.99
C LEU A 8 -16.90 18.52 -15.51
N PHE A 9 -16.30 17.71 -16.38
CA PHE A 9 -16.94 16.49 -16.87
C PHE A 9 -16.50 15.31 -16.01
N LEU A 10 -17.48 14.57 -15.51
CA LEU A 10 -17.28 13.36 -14.72
C LEU A 10 -17.91 12.18 -15.45
N ARG A 11 -17.33 10.99 -15.28
CA ARG A 11 -17.96 9.76 -15.75
C ARG A 11 -19.18 9.44 -14.88
N THR A 12 -20.18 8.82 -15.49
CA THR A 12 -21.44 8.48 -14.79
C THR A 12 -21.35 7.23 -13.92
N ASP A 13 -20.31 6.43 -14.08
CA ASP A 13 -20.11 5.16 -13.38
C ASP A 13 -19.13 5.27 -12.20
N LEU A 14 -18.93 6.48 -11.69
CA LEU A 14 -18.07 6.73 -10.54
C LEU A 14 -18.79 6.42 -9.24
N SER A 15 -18.07 5.82 -8.29
CA SER A 15 -18.56 5.77 -6.91
C SER A 15 -18.51 7.15 -6.26
N LEU A 16 -19.31 7.37 -5.20
CA LEU A 16 -19.30 8.62 -4.45
C LEU A 16 -17.89 9.02 -3.99
N ALA A 17 -17.08 8.05 -3.57
CA ALA A 17 -15.70 8.29 -3.16
C ALA A 17 -14.81 8.77 -4.31
N GLN A 18 -14.98 8.21 -5.51
CA GLN A 18 -14.25 8.65 -6.70
C GLN A 18 -14.70 10.04 -7.14
N GLU A 19 -16.00 10.30 -7.15
CA GLU A 19 -16.58 11.61 -7.48
C GLU A 19 -16.02 12.70 -6.55
N ARG A 20 -16.10 12.48 -5.24
CA ARG A 20 -15.57 13.41 -4.22
C ARG A 20 -14.08 13.68 -4.42
N MET A 21 -13.29 12.64 -4.70
CA MET A 21 -11.86 12.78 -4.96
C MET A 21 -11.58 13.63 -6.21
N LEU A 22 -12.32 13.42 -7.30
CA LEU A 22 -12.14 14.19 -8.53
C LEU A 22 -12.52 15.66 -8.35
N LEU A 23 -13.64 15.92 -7.67
CA LEU A 23 -14.07 17.29 -7.33
C LEU A 23 -13.02 17.99 -6.45
N ALA A 24 -12.54 17.32 -5.40
CA ALA A 24 -11.55 17.87 -4.50
C ALA A 24 -10.20 18.14 -5.19
N ARG A 25 -9.79 17.29 -6.15
CA ARG A 25 -8.58 17.51 -6.96
C ARG A 25 -8.73 18.69 -7.90
N GLU A 26 -9.92 18.89 -8.48
CA GLU A 26 -10.17 20.08 -9.31
C GLU A 26 -10.13 21.34 -8.44
N LEU A 27 -10.76 21.34 -7.26
CA LEU A 27 -10.66 22.44 -6.29
C LEU A 27 -9.20 22.75 -5.93
N ALA A 28 -8.39 21.71 -5.68
CA ALA A 28 -6.97 21.87 -5.40
C ALA A 28 -6.23 22.58 -6.54
N CYS A 29 -6.48 22.17 -7.79
CA CYS A 29 -5.82 22.78 -8.95
C CYS A 29 -6.17 24.27 -9.09
N GLN A 30 -7.43 24.64 -8.81
CA GLN A 30 -7.88 26.03 -8.89
C GLN A 30 -7.35 26.86 -7.73
N PHE A 31 -7.42 26.34 -6.50
CA PHE A 31 -7.00 27.05 -5.30
C PHE A 31 -5.49 27.26 -5.22
N LEU A 32 -4.70 26.26 -5.62
CA LEU A 32 -3.24 26.33 -5.64
C LEU A 32 -2.67 26.84 -6.97
N GLU A 33 -3.53 27.20 -7.93
CA GLU A 33 -3.14 27.70 -9.26
C GLU A 33 -2.13 26.80 -10.00
N LEU A 34 -2.30 25.46 -9.89
CA LEU A 34 -1.31 24.50 -10.37
C LEU A 34 -1.21 24.47 -11.90
N GLN A 35 -0.02 24.77 -12.43
CA GLN A 35 0.35 24.65 -13.84
C GLN A 35 1.77 24.08 -13.99
N PRO A 36 2.03 23.17 -14.95
CA PRO A 36 1.06 22.48 -15.81
C PRO A 36 0.22 21.47 -15.00
N ARG A 37 -1.02 21.20 -15.44
CA ARG A 37 -1.90 20.21 -14.81
C ARG A 37 -2.51 19.26 -15.83
N SER A 38 -2.88 18.07 -15.38
CA SER A 38 -3.57 17.10 -16.22
C SER A 38 -5.06 17.39 -16.22
N TYR A 39 -5.67 17.35 -17.40
CA TYR A 39 -7.13 17.38 -17.57
C TYR A 39 -7.74 15.98 -17.62
N GLU A 40 -6.90 14.95 -17.50
CA GLU A 40 -7.26 13.54 -17.50
C GLU A 40 -7.11 12.96 -16.09
N ASN A 41 -8.00 12.05 -15.71
CA ASN A 41 -7.93 11.41 -14.40
C ASN A 41 -6.71 10.48 -14.26
N ARG A 42 -6.32 9.84 -15.38
CA ARG A 42 -5.16 8.96 -15.49
C ARG A 42 -4.16 9.63 -16.43
N ILE A 43 -3.00 10.00 -15.92
CA ILE A 43 -1.91 10.55 -16.74
C ILE A 43 -1.40 9.43 -17.64
N LEU A 44 -1.78 9.47 -18.92
CA LEU A 44 -1.34 8.49 -19.92
C LEU A 44 0.13 8.73 -20.33
N HIS A 45 0.55 10.00 -20.38
CA HIS A 45 1.89 10.41 -20.78
C HIS A 45 2.64 11.08 -19.62
N ARG A 46 3.65 10.39 -19.09
CA ARG A 46 4.49 10.87 -17.98
C ARG A 46 5.67 11.68 -18.53
N ASN A 47 5.39 12.74 -19.27
CA ASN A 47 6.41 13.45 -20.05
C ASN A 47 6.99 14.68 -19.33
N SER A 48 6.46 15.06 -18.16
CA SER A 48 6.96 16.19 -17.36
C SER A 48 6.92 15.86 -15.87
N PHE A 49 8.00 16.19 -15.18
CA PHE A 49 8.11 16.07 -13.73
C PHE A 49 7.14 17.01 -13.01
N GLU A 50 7.02 18.25 -13.48
CA GLU A 50 6.13 19.28 -12.92
C GLU A 50 4.67 18.85 -12.99
N LEU A 51 4.26 18.24 -14.11
CA LEU A 51 2.92 17.69 -14.27
C LEU A 51 2.63 16.61 -13.21
N LEU A 52 3.59 15.70 -12.98
CA LEU A 52 3.47 14.64 -11.98
C LEU A 52 3.46 15.20 -10.56
N LEU A 53 4.31 16.19 -10.27
CA LEU A 53 4.39 16.85 -8.98
C LEU A 53 3.10 17.61 -8.66
N ASN A 54 2.57 18.38 -9.61
CA ASN A 54 1.31 19.09 -9.45
C ASN A 54 0.14 18.13 -9.29
N ASN A 55 0.14 17.02 -10.02
CA ASN A 55 -0.86 15.97 -9.83
C ASN A 55 -0.80 15.35 -8.42
N TYR A 56 0.40 15.13 -7.90
CA TYR A 56 0.59 14.68 -6.51
C TYR A 56 0.12 15.73 -5.51
N ARG A 57 0.47 17.01 -5.68
CA ARG A 57 0.01 18.13 -4.83
C ARG A 57 -1.51 18.23 -4.80
N ALA A 58 -2.16 18.14 -5.96
CA ALA A 58 -3.61 18.14 -6.07
C ALA A 58 -4.25 16.95 -5.34
N ALA A 59 -3.69 15.75 -5.49
CA ALA A 59 -4.18 14.55 -4.79
C ALA A 59 -3.97 14.64 -3.26
N HIS A 60 -2.82 15.17 -2.82
CA HIS A 60 -2.54 15.38 -1.41
C HIS A 60 -3.49 16.40 -0.77
N PHE A 61 -3.71 17.54 -1.44
CA PHE A 61 -4.70 18.54 -1.02
C PHE A 61 -6.10 17.94 -0.93
N ALA A 62 -6.51 17.19 -1.96
CA ALA A 62 -7.82 16.54 -1.99
C ALA A 62 -8.00 15.57 -0.82
N ALA A 63 -6.98 14.75 -0.53
CA ALA A 63 -7.00 13.86 0.62
C ALA A 63 -7.09 14.64 1.94
N ALA A 64 -6.33 15.72 2.10
CA ALA A 64 -6.38 16.56 3.30
C ALA A 64 -7.75 17.26 3.49
N LEU A 65 -8.40 17.67 2.40
CA LEU A 65 -9.74 18.25 2.42
C LEU A 65 -10.82 17.21 2.82
N LEU A 66 -10.71 15.99 2.28
CA LEU A 66 -11.69 14.92 2.51
C LEU A 66 -11.50 14.21 3.85
N LEU A 67 -10.27 14.22 4.38
CA LEU A 67 -9.88 13.56 5.62
C LEU A 67 -9.25 14.59 6.56
N PRO A 68 -10.09 15.33 7.33
CA PRO A 68 -9.63 16.28 8.33
C PRO A 68 -8.72 15.59 9.33
N GLU A 69 -7.56 16.19 9.56
CA GLU A 69 -6.46 15.59 10.33
C GLU A 69 -6.88 15.15 11.73
N GLU A 70 -7.45 16.07 12.52
CA GLU A 70 -7.84 15.81 13.91
C GLU A 70 -8.91 14.71 14.02
N ALA A 71 -9.92 14.72 13.14
CA ALA A 71 -10.96 13.70 13.13
C ALA A 71 -10.39 12.32 12.77
N LEU A 72 -9.54 12.26 11.74
CA LEU A 72 -8.96 11.00 11.28
C LEU A 72 -8.02 10.40 12.34
N ILE A 73 -7.27 11.22 13.07
CA ILE A 73 -6.40 10.73 14.16
C ILE A 73 -7.24 10.13 15.28
N GLN A 74 -8.31 10.82 15.70
CA GLN A 74 -9.20 10.32 16.76
C GLN A 74 -9.81 8.97 16.39
N ASP A 75 -10.34 8.84 15.17
CA ASP A 75 -10.93 7.60 14.68
C ASP A 75 -9.89 6.49 14.51
N PHE A 76 -8.71 6.81 13.98
CA PHE A 76 -7.63 5.84 13.84
C PHE A 76 -7.16 5.33 15.21
N GLN A 77 -6.99 6.23 16.18
CA GLN A 77 -6.66 5.86 17.57
C GLN A 77 -7.75 5.00 18.20
N ALA A 78 -9.03 5.34 18.00
CA ALA A 78 -10.14 4.53 18.49
C ALA A 78 -10.12 3.11 17.90
N MET A 79 -9.76 2.97 16.62
CA MET A 79 -9.58 1.67 15.98
C MET A 79 -8.38 0.90 16.56
N VAL A 80 -7.20 1.51 16.65
CA VAL A 80 -5.98 0.78 17.08
C VAL A 80 -5.91 0.47 18.57
N ARG A 81 -6.70 1.17 19.39
CA ARG A 81 -6.82 0.91 20.84
C ARG A 81 -7.84 -0.18 21.19
N GLN A 82 -8.50 -0.78 20.20
CA GLN A 82 -9.28 -1.99 20.44
C GLN A 82 -8.33 -3.13 20.83
N SER A 83 -8.69 -3.92 21.84
CA SER A 83 -7.91 -5.09 22.26
C SER A 83 -7.98 -6.24 21.26
N THR A 84 -8.95 -6.19 20.34
CA THR A 84 -9.20 -7.22 19.33
C THR A 84 -9.17 -6.61 17.93
N TRP A 85 -8.57 -7.34 16.99
CA TRP A 85 -8.51 -7.01 15.58
C TRP A 85 -9.88 -7.22 14.93
N HIS A 86 -10.42 -6.15 14.35
CA HIS A 86 -11.67 -6.19 13.61
C HIS A 86 -11.49 -5.65 12.19
N PRO A 87 -11.50 -6.53 11.16
CA PRO A 87 -11.37 -6.10 9.76
C PRO A 87 -12.37 -5.02 9.34
N LYS A 88 -13.58 -5.07 9.91
CA LYS A 88 -14.65 -4.09 9.64
C LYS A 88 -14.31 -2.67 10.09
N ALA A 89 -13.38 -2.48 11.03
CA ALA A 89 -13.06 -1.16 11.56
C ALA A 89 -12.42 -0.25 10.49
N LEU A 90 -11.49 -0.78 9.70
CA LEU A 90 -10.88 -0.01 8.60
C LEU A 90 -11.88 0.27 7.48
N ALA A 91 -12.77 -0.68 7.17
CA ALA A 91 -13.85 -0.48 6.20
C ALA A 91 -14.83 0.62 6.67
N ALA A 92 -15.15 0.66 7.97
CA ALA A 92 -16.01 1.69 8.56
C ALA A 92 -15.40 3.10 8.45
N LEU A 93 -14.07 3.23 8.52
CA LEU A 93 -13.39 4.52 8.25
C LEU A 93 -13.57 4.96 6.79
N MET A 94 -13.41 4.02 5.85
CA MET A 94 -13.61 4.33 4.41
C MET A 94 -15.05 4.79 4.14
N GLU A 95 -16.03 4.13 4.74
CA GLU A 95 -17.45 4.47 4.63
C GLU A 95 -17.74 5.83 5.28
N LYS A 96 -17.29 6.06 6.53
CA LYS A 96 -17.48 7.31 7.28
C LYS A 96 -17.02 8.54 6.49
N TYR A 97 -15.84 8.47 5.88
CA TYR A 97 -15.27 9.58 5.12
C TYR A 97 -15.67 9.58 3.64
N ALA A 98 -16.35 8.53 3.17
CA ALA A 98 -16.65 8.29 1.77
C ALA A 98 -15.41 8.44 0.88
N VAL A 99 -14.33 7.71 1.22
CA VAL A 99 -13.07 7.72 0.48
C VAL A 99 -12.64 6.31 0.08
N THR A 100 -11.76 6.22 -0.92
CA THR A 100 -11.14 4.94 -1.30
C THR A 100 -10.09 4.51 -0.28
N ALA A 101 -9.79 3.21 -0.22
CA ALA A 101 -8.73 2.67 0.64
C ALA A 101 -7.38 3.33 0.36
N GLU A 102 -7.06 3.58 -0.91
CA GLU A 102 -5.84 4.29 -1.31
C GLU A 102 -5.77 5.68 -0.71
N THR A 103 -6.86 6.45 -0.77
CA THR A 103 -6.91 7.81 -0.21
C THR A 103 -6.71 7.79 1.29
N LEU A 104 -7.41 6.88 2.00
CA LEU A 104 -7.34 6.75 3.44
C LEU A 104 -5.92 6.37 3.90
N LEU A 105 -5.38 5.27 3.37
CA LEU A 105 -4.07 4.76 3.77
C LEU A 105 -2.92 5.69 3.36
N GLN A 106 -3.01 6.33 2.18
CA GLN A 106 -2.01 7.32 1.76
C GLN A 106 -2.11 8.61 2.60
N ARG A 107 -3.30 9.00 3.10
CA ARG A 107 -3.39 10.13 4.04
C ARG A 107 -2.73 9.79 5.38
N LEU A 108 -2.92 8.57 5.87
CA LEU A 108 -2.29 8.11 7.12
C LEU A 108 -0.76 8.18 7.05
N THR A 109 -0.13 7.86 5.90
CA THR A 109 1.34 8.01 5.78
C THR A 109 1.82 9.43 6.05
N SER A 110 1.01 10.45 5.72
CA SER A 110 1.35 11.85 5.99
C SER A 110 1.03 12.33 7.41
N ILE A 111 0.11 11.67 8.12
CA ILE A 111 -0.36 12.12 9.44
C ILE A 111 0.36 11.40 10.58
N LEU A 112 0.50 10.08 10.47
CA LEU A 112 1.02 9.22 11.55
C LEU A 112 2.41 9.62 12.05
N PRO A 113 3.38 10.00 11.19
CA PRO A 113 4.69 10.48 11.65
C PRO A 113 4.60 11.71 12.54
N HIS A 114 3.83 12.71 12.13
CA HIS A 114 3.78 14.01 12.82
C HIS A 114 2.90 14.01 14.07
N LYS A 115 1.87 13.17 14.10
CA LYS A 115 0.84 13.22 15.15
C LYS A 115 0.95 12.08 16.15
N LEU A 116 1.43 10.92 15.69
CA LEU A 116 1.60 9.74 16.53
C LEU A 116 3.07 9.33 16.65
N GLY A 117 4.03 10.01 16.01
CA GLY A 117 5.45 9.64 16.07
C GLY A 117 5.77 8.30 15.39
N ILE A 118 4.87 7.79 14.53
CA ILE A 118 5.05 6.53 13.81
C ILE A 118 5.73 6.85 12.48
N ASN A 119 7.06 6.93 12.49
CA ASN A 119 7.86 7.36 11.33
C ASN A 119 8.17 6.20 10.36
N ASP A 120 8.38 5.01 10.91
CA ASP A 120 8.80 3.83 10.16
C ASP A 120 7.59 3.11 9.56
N LEU A 121 7.20 3.60 8.37
CA LEU A 121 6.07 3.09 7.63
C LEU A 121 6.36 2.96 6.14
N PHE A 122 5.57 2.11 5.48
CA PHE A 122 5.53 2.01 4.03
C PHE A 122 4.10 1.96 3.51
N PHE A 123 3.93 2.36 2.26
CA PHE A 123 2.69 2.18 1.51
C PHE A 123 2.99 1.48 0.19
N ILE A 124 2.24 0.42 -0.11
CA ILE A 124 2.34 -0.29 -1.38
C ILE A 124 0.97 -0.51 -2.02
N ARG A 125 0.95 -0.47 -3.36
CA ARG A 125 -0.20 -0.87 -4.17
C ARG A 125 0.19 -2.00 -5.11
N LEU A 126 -0.45 -3.15 -4.94
CA LEU A 126 -0.28 -4.29 -5.83
C LEU A 126 -1.49 -4.42 -6.76
N ALA A 127 -1.23 -4.81 -8.00
CA ALA A 127 -2.23 -5.19 -8.97
C ALA A 127 -1.83 -6.53 -9.59
N LYS A 128 -2.79 -7.39 -9.87
CA LYS A 128 -2.53 -8.60 -10.66
C LYS A 128 -2.22 -8.22 -12.12
N ASP A 129 -1.24 -8.86 -12.73
CA ASP A 129 -0.89 -8.62 -14.14
C ASP A 129 -1.98 -9.15 -15.10
N GLU A 130 -1.94 -8.70 -16.35
CA GLU A 130 -2.92 -9.07 -17.38
C GLU A 130 -2.93 -10.57 -17.68
N ASN A 131 -1.80 -11.25 -17.47
CA ASN A 131 -1.66 -12.70 -17.62
C ASN A 131 -2.09 -13.47 -16.36
N LEU A 132 -2.55 -12.79 -15.31
CA LEU A 132 -3.02 -13.35 -14.05
C LEU A 132 -2.01 -14.25 -13.31
N HIS A 133 -0.72 -14.13 -13.61
CA HIS A 133 0.34 -14.97 -13.06
C HIS A 133 1.24 -14.21 -12.09
N ASN A 134 1.34 -12.89 -12.22
CA ASN A 134 2.23 -12.07 -11.40
C ASN A 134 1.51 -10.92 -10.71
N TYR A 135 2.18 -10.36 -9.70
CA TYR A 135 1.76 -9.14 -9.02
C TYR A 135 2.72 -8.02 -9.38
N LEU A 136 2.17 -6.89 -9.81
CA LEU A 136 2.90 -5.68 -10.14
C LEU A 136 2.74 -4.67 -9.02
N MET A 137 3.87 -4.20 -8.50
CA MET A 137 3.90 -3.07 -7.56
C MET A 137 3.82 -1.77 -8.35
N THR A 138 2.67 -1.13 -8.27
CA THR A 138 2.32 0.04 -9.09
C THR A 138 2.54 1.36 -8.36
N LYS A 139 2.64 1.32 -7.03
CA LYS A 139 3.07 2.41 -6.16
C LYS A 139 3.80 1.83 -4.96
N ASP A 140 4.89 2.49 -4.59
CA ASP A 140 5.70 2.23 -3.42
C ASP A 140 6.14 3.56 -2.80
N LEU A 141 6.00 3.68 -1.49
CA LEU A 141 6.42 4.84 -0.71
C LEU A 141 7.02 4.36 0.61
N HIS A 142 8.21 4.85 0.91
CA HIS A 142 8.92 4.63 2.18
C HIS A 142 9.36 5.99 2.72
N LEU A 143 9.08 6.31 3.98
CA LEU A 143 9.31 7.66 4.53
C LEU A 143 10.64 7.83 5.28
N SER A 144 11.07 6.86 6.08
CA SER A 144 12.26 7.02 6.95
C SER A 144 13.47 6.21 6.48
N GLN A 145 13.29 5.00 5.93
CA GLN A 145 14.37 4.12 5.48
C GLN A 145 13.99 3.34 4.21
N LEU A 146 14.96 2.72 3.55
CA LEU A 146 14.71 1.65 2.55
C LEU A 146 14.14 0.42 3.27
N HIS A 147 12.87 0.49 3.68
CA HIS A 147 12.20 -0.66 4.28
C HIS A 147 11.95 -1.72 3.20
N LYS A 148 12.02 -2.98 3.60
CA LYS A 148 11.41 -4.05 2.81
C LYS A 148 9.88 -3.95 3.03
N PRO A 149 9.05 -4.03 1.98
CA PRO A 149 9.39 -4.39 0.60
C PRO A 149 9.61 -3.21 -0.36
N TYR A 150 10.61 -3.32 -1.23
CA TYR A 150 10.88 -2.36 -2.30
C TYR A 150 10.34 -2.84 -3.65
N ASN A 151 10.06 -1.90 -4.57
CA ASN A 151 9.67 -2.23 -5.92
C ASN A 151 10.81 -2.92 -6.67
N ASN A 152 10.51 -4.08 -7.23
CA ASN A 152 11.48 -4.95 -7.84
C ASN A 152 11.60 -4.70 -9.34
N ARG A 153 12.72 -4.10 -9.77
CA ARG A 153 12.99 -3.82 -11.19
C ARG A 153 13.43 -5.06 -11.99
N LEU A 154 13.62 -6.22 -11.35
CA LEU A 154 14.20 -7.43 -11.95
C LEU A 154 13.16 -8.54 -12.26
N ASN A 155 11.86 -8.26 -12.23
CA ASN A 155 10.77 -9.21 -12.52
C ASN A 155 10.74 -10.47 -11.61
N GLU A 156 11.41 -10.42 -10.45
CA GLU A 156 11.36 -11.48 -9.43
C GLU A 156 9.98 -11.52 -8.75
N LYS A 157 9.58 -12.70 -8.24
CA LYS A 157 8.26 -12.92 -7.65
C LYS A 157 8.21 -12.47 -6.20
N PHE A 158 7.32 -11.52 -5.90
CA PHE A 158 7.02 -11.11 -4.54
C PHE A 158 6.61 -12.29 -3.65
N CYS A 159 6.82 -12.15 -2.35
CA CYS A 159 6.44 -13.19 -1.39
C CYS A 159 4.91 -13.32 -1.30
N ASN A 160 4.37 -14.44 -1.79
CA ASN A 160 2.94 -14.74 -1.72
C ASN A 160 2.37 -14.89 -0.30
N ARG A 161 3.23 -14.87 0.73
CA ARG A 161 2.80 -14.85 2.15
C ARG A 161 2.37 -13.46 2.64
N TRP A 162 2.58 -12.41 1.84
CA TRP A 162 2.11 -11.08 2.20
C TRP A 162 0.60 -10.99 2.19
N VAL A 163 0.05 -10.32 3.20
CA VAL A 163 -1.38 -9.98 3.25
C VAL A 163 -1.83 -9.21 2.01
N SER A 164 -0.96 -8.40 1.40
CA SER A 164 -1.23 -7.70 0.15
C SER A 164 -1.54 -8.63 -1.02
N ILE A 165 -0.99 -9.85 -1.04
CA ILE A 165 -1.22 -10.84 -2.08
C ILE A 165 -2.34 -11.79 -1.66
N THR A 166 -2.33 -12.27 -0.42
CA THR A 166 -3.36 -13.22 0.03
C THR A 166 -4.75 -12.58 0.05
N SER A 167 -4.86 -11.30 0.41
CA SER A 167 -6.14 -10.57 0.31
C SER A 167 -6.64 -10.46 -1.13
N ILE A 168 -5.75 -10.28 -2.11
CA ILE A 168 -6.12 -10.31 -3.54
C ILE A 168 -6.64 -11.69 -3.93
N GLN A 169 -5.93 -12.75 -3.55
CA GLN A 169 -6.32 -14.13 -3.87
C GLN A 169 -7.67 -14.49 -3.25
N GLU A 170 -7.88 -14.11 -1.99
CA GLU A 170 -9.12 -14.37 -1.27
C GLU A 170 -10.30 -13.57 -1.85
N ALA A 171 -10.11 -12.27 -2.10
CA ALA A 171 -11.13 -11.42 -2.71
C ALA A 171 -11.52 -11.94 -4.10
N ALA A 172 -10.54 -12.36 -4.91
CA ALA A 172 -10.80 -12.94 -6.22
C ALA A 172 -11.54 -14.29 -6.15
N GLY A 173 -11.18 -15.15 -5.18
CA GLY A 173 -11.83 -16.45 -4.99
C GLY A 173 -13.27 -16.34 -4.49
N GLN A 174 -13.56 -15.34 -3.65
CA GLN A 174 -14.89 -15.07 -3.11
C GLN A 174 -15.73 -14.12 -3.97
N GLN A 175 -15.15 -13.53 -5.01
CA GLN A 175 -15.74 -12.44 -5.80
C GLN A 175 -16.22 -11.27 -4.92
N ALA A 176 -15.40 -10.90 -3.94
CA ALA A 176 -15.75 -9.88 -2.95
C ALA A 176 -15.49 -8.47 -3.48
N ASP A 177 -16.44 -7.56 -3.33
CA ASP A 177 -16.27 -6.14 -3.72
C ASP A 177 -15.19 -5.43 -2.89
N LEU A 178 -15.02 -5.86 -1.64
CA LEU A 178 -14.06 -5.31 -0.69
C LEU A 178 -13.66 -6.39 0.30
N LEU A 179 -12.35 -6.57 0.50
CA LEU A 179 -11.80 -7.43 1.53
C LEU A 179 -10.74 -6.67 2.32
N VAL A 180 -10.91 -6.62 3.64
CA VAL A 180 -9.93 -6.06 4.57
C VAL A 180 -9.28 -7.21 5.33
N ASP A 181 -7.95 -7.23 5.39
CA ASP A 181 -7.21 -8.16 6.25
C ASP A 181 -5.97 -7.48 6.82
N ALA A 182 -5.42 -8.05 7.88
CA ALA A 182 -4.18 -7.60 8.48
C ALA A 182 -3.26 -8.77 8.83
N GLN A 183 -1.97 -8.46 8.92
CA GLN A 183 -0.95 -9.45 9.24
C GLN A 183 0.23 -8.80 9.93
N ILE A 184 0.80 -9.49 10.91
CA ILE A 184 2.16 -9.23 11.37
C ILE A 184 3.13 -9.97 10.45
N SER A 185 3.98 -9.21 9.77
CA SER A 185 4.97 -9.72 8.82
C SER A 185 6.35 -9.67 9.45
N ASN A 186 6.84 -10.82 9.90
CA ASN A 186 8.18 -10.98 10.46
C ASN A 186 9.15 -11.27 9.30
N TYR A 187 10.14 -10.42 9.07
CA TYR A 187 11.08 -10.65 7.98
C TYR A 187 12.11 -11.72 8.36
N TRP A 188 12.26 -12.73 7.50
CA TRP A 188 13.21 -13.83 7.70
C TRP A 188 14.63 -13.32 8.00
N LYS A 189 15.24 -13.84 9.07
CA LYS A 189 16.57 -13.46 9.55
C LYS A 189 16.73 -11.93 9.72
N SER A 190 15.69 -11.26 10.19
CA SER A 190 15.69 -9.83 10.52
C SER A 190 14.89 -9.60 11.80
N ASP A 191 15.31 -8.62 12.58
CA ASP A 191 14.55 -8.16 13.75
C ASP A 191 13.36 -7.26 13.37
N SER A 192 13.17 -7.01 12.07
CA SER A 192 12.09 -6.17 11.57
C SER A 192 10.77 -6.94 11.43
N SER A 193 9.77 -6.49 12.18
CA SER A 193 8.39 -6.97 12.08
C SER A 193 7.46 -5.80 11.75
N TYR A 194 6.49 -5.99 10.86
CA TYR A 194 5.56 -4.94 10.45
C TYR A 194 4.12 -5.36 10.69
N LEU A 195 3.31 -4.46 11.25
CA LEU A 195 1.85 -4.55 11.16
C LEU A 195 1.44 -4.07 9.77
N CYS A 196 0.90 -4.96 8.96
CA CYS A 196 0.42 -4.66 7.62
C CYS A 196 -1.11 -4.66 7.61
N LEU A 197 -1.71 -3.51 7.31
CA LEU A 197 -3.16 -3.35 7.09
C LEU A 197 -3.41 -3.31 5.58
N SER A 198 -4.21 -4.23 5.06
CA SER A 198 -4.43 -4.39 3.62
C SER A 198 -5.90 -4.36 3.26
N VAL A 199 -6.19 -3.72 2.13
CA VAL A 199 -7.51 -3.69 1.53
C VAL A 199 -7.40 -4.14 0.08
N ALA A 200 -8.09 -5.22 -0.28
CA ALA A 200 -8.21 -5.73 -1.63
C ALA A 200 -9.60 -5.47 -2.21
N GLN A 201 -9.63 -5.12 -3.49
CA GLN A 201 -10.86 -4.81 -4.22
C GLN A 201 -10.66 -5.00 -5.75
N PRO A 202 -11.73 -5.14 -6.53
CA PRO A 202 -11.65 -5.15 -7.98
C PRO A 202 -11.01 -3.87 -8.54
N LEU A 203 -10.20 -4.01 -9.60
CA LEU A 203 -9.64 -2.85 -10.29
C LEU A 203 -10.70 -2.20 -11.18
N ALA A 204 -10.74 -0.87 -11.16
CA ALA A 204 -11.65 -0.09 -11.99
C ALA A 204 -11.45 -0.41 -13.48
N ASN A 205 -12.55 -0.73 -14.18
CA ASN A 205 -12.61 -1.13 -15.60
C ASN A 205 -12.00 -2.51 -15.92
N GLN A 206 -11.67 -3.33 -14.92
CA GLN A 206 -11.20 -4.70 -15.10
C GLN A 206 -11.83 -5.61 -14.03
N PRO A 207 -13.14 -5.94 -14.15
CA PRO A 207 -13.93 -6.58 -13.10
C PRO A 207 -13.46 -7.98 -12.67
N HIS A 208 -12.56 -8.60 -13.43
CA HIS A 208 -11.96 -9.90 -13.11
C HIS A 208 -10.53 -9.79 -12.57
N THR A 209 -10.02 -8.58 -12.38
CA THR A 209 -8.70 -8.32 -11.81
C THR A 209 -8.85 -7.59 -10.49
N TYR A 210 -8.01 -7.98 -9.55
CA TYR A 210 -8.03 -7.45 -8.20
C TYR A 210 -6.70 -6.78 -7.90
N GLY A 211 -6.76 -5.74 -7.08
CA GLY A 211 -5.58 -5.09 -6.54
C GLY A 211 -5.75 -4.89 -5.05
N SER A 212 -4.63 -4.62 -4.38
CA SER A 212 -4.62 -4.26 -2.97
C SER A 212 -3.82 -2.99 -2.73
N VAL A 213 -4.20 -2.29 -1.67
CA VAL A 213 -3.42 -1.23 -1.05
C VAL A 213 -3.07 -1.65 0.36
N THR A 214 -1.83 -1.42 0.77
CA THR A 214 -1.34 -1.86 2.08
C THR A 214 -0.54 -0.76 2.74
N LEU A 215 -0.84 -0.53 4.01
CA LEU A 215 -0.05 0.30 4.92
C LEU A 215 0.72 -0.64 5.86
N GLY A 216 2.04 -0.56 5.84
CA GLY A 216 2.90 -1.28 6.77
C GLY A 216 3.47 -0.33 7.81
N LEU A 217 3.41 -0.72 9.09
CA LEU A 217 3.94 0.03 10.23
C LEU A 217 4.97 -0.85 10.95
N LEU A 218 6.20 -0.38 11.11
CA LEU A 218 7.24 -1.12 11.83
C LEU A 218 6.85 -1.26 13.31
N ILE A 219 6.88 -2.49 13.81
CA ILE A 219 6.58 -2.81 15.20
C ILE A 219 7.77 -2.41 16.07
N THR A 220 7.72 -1.17 16.55
CA THR A 220 8.62 -0.62 17.56
C THR A 220 7.97 -0.69 18.94
N PRO A 221 8.73 -0.52 20.04
CA PRO A 221 8.15 -0.35 21.38
C PRO A 221 7.13 0.79 21.42
N HIS A 222 7.36 1.85 20.64
CA HIS A 222 6.43 2.96 20.51
C HIS A 222 5.12 2.53 19.82
N LEU A 223 5.17 1.82 18.69
CA LEU A 223 3.95 1.31 18.03
C LEU A 223 3.17 0.37 18.96
N ARG A 224 3.87 -0.50 19.71
CA ARG A 224 3.25 -1.40 20.70
C ARG A 224 2.49 -0.65 21.80
N SER A 225 2.93 0.55 22.18
CA SER A 225 2.20 1.40 23.12
C SER A 225 0.93 2.03 22.55
N GLN A 226 0.74 2.01 21.22
CA GLN A 226 -0.38 2.65 20.53
C GLN A 226 -1.40 1.63 19.99
N VAL A 227 -0.95 0.44 19.57
CA VAL A 227 -1.79 -0.58 18.94
C VAL A 227 -2.00 -1.76 19.89
N PHE A 228 -3.22 -1.93 20.39
CA PHE A 228 -3.52 -2.87 21.49
C PHE A 228 -3.91 -4.27 21.03
N PHE A 229 -4.26 -4.45 19.76
CA PHE A 229 -4.59 -5.77 19.20
C PHE A 229 -3.38 -6.51 18.62
N LEU A 230 -2.14 -6.02 18.80
CA LEU A 230 -0.95 -6.67 18.22
C LEU A 230 -0.75 -8.11 18.70
N ASP A 231 -1.21 -8.41 19.91
CA ASP A 231 -1.12 -9.74 20.51
C ASP A 231 -2.44 -10.54 20.40
N ASP A 232 -3.41 -10.04 19.62
CA ASP A 232 -4.67 -10.75 19.37
C ASP A 232 -4.40 -12.02 18.54
N PRO A 233 -4.80 -13.22 19.01
CA PRO A 233 -4.68 -14.47 18.27
C PRO A 233 -5.36 -14.47 16.89
N ALA A 234 -6.36 -13.62 16.67
CA ALA A 234 -7.03 -13.47 15.38
C ALA A 234 -6.14 -12.76 14.34
N LEU A 235 -5.12 -12.01 14.77
CA LEU A 235 -4.17 -11.35 13.88
C LEU A 235 -3.08 -12.33 13.44
N LYS A 236 -3.08 -12.68 12.15
CA LYS A 236 -2.14 -13.64 11.59
C LYS A 236 -0.71 -13.10 11.70
N SER A 237 0.17 -13.84 12.35
CA SER A 237 1.61 -13.59 12.33
C SER A 237 2.29 -14.56 11.36
N ARG A 238 3.08 -14.04 10.42
CA ARG A 238 3.73 -14.85 9.38
C ARG A 238 5.16 -14.42 9.16
N GLU A 239 5.99 -15.41 8.93
CA GLU A 239 7.35 -15.20 8.46
C GLU A 239 7.38 -15.03 6.94
N VAL A 240 7.96 -13.92 6.50
CA VAL A 240 7.94 -13.46 5.10
C VAL A 240 9.32 -13.04 4.62
N HIS A 241 9.45 -12.83 3.31
CA HIS A 241 10.63 -12.22 2.69
C HIS A 241 10.21 -11.23 1.60
N THR A 242 11.16 -10.62 0.89
CA THR A 242 10.83 -9.68 -0.21
C THR A 242 10.39 -10.41 -1.47
N THR A 243 11.28 -11.24 -2.03
CA THR A 243 11.04 -12.02 -3.24
C THR A 243 11.45 -13.46 -3.05
N CYS A 244 10.84 -14.38 -3.80
CA CYS A 244 11.10 -15.82 -3.72
C CYS A 244 12.55 -16.13 -4.11
N GLU A 245 13.06 -15.48 -5.13
CA GLU A 245 14.39 -15.68 -5.72
C GLU A 245 15.51 -15.36 -4.73
N ARG A 246 15.25 -14.46 -3.78
CA ARG A 246 16.17 -14.06 -2.70
C ARG A 246 15.85 -14.70 -1.35
N CYS A 247 14.78 -15.49 -1.27
CA CYS A 247 14.24 -15.97 0.00
C CYS A 247 14.96 -17.24 0.48
N GLY A 248 15.43 -17.22 1.73
CA GLY A 248 16.08 -18.36 2.40
C GLY A 248 15.14 -19.34 3.12
N ILE A 249 13.82 -19.11 3.11
CA ILE A 249 12.84 -20.05 3.70
C ILE A 249 12.83 -21.33 2.86
N GLN A 250 13.27 -22.45 3.41
CA GLN A 250 13.39 -23.72 2.67
C GLN A 250 12.02 -24.34 2.37
N ASP A 251 11.19 -24.57 3.39
CA ASP A 251 9.90 -25.27 3.26
C ASP A 251 8.71 -24.31 3.01
N CYS A 252 8.87 -23.41 2.04
CA CYS A 252 7.83 -22.44 1.70
C CYS A 252 6.85 -23.02 0.66
N LYS A 253 5.65 -23.41 1.10
CA LYS A 253 4.57 -23.92 0.23
C LYS A 253 4.02 -22.87 -0.74
N GLU A 254 4.20 -21.59 -0.41
CA GLU A 254 3.73 -20.44 -1.19
C GLU A 254 4.81 -19.92 -2.16
N ARG A 255 5.95 -20.61 -2.27
CA ARG A 255 7.08 -20.20 -3.10
C ARG A 255 6.71 -20.29 -4.58
N MET A 256 6.84 -19.16 -5.28
CA MET A 256 6.54 -19.04 -6.71
C MET A 256 7.77 -19.16 -7.61
N ALA A 257 8.98 -19.06 -7.05
CA ALA A 257 10.22 -19.16 -7.80
C ALA A 257 11.37 -19.77 -6.96
N PRO A 258 12.31 -20.49 -7.60
CA PRO A 258 13.50 -21.01 -6.94
C PRO A 258 14.39 -19.86 -6.42
N ALA A 259 15.14 -20.11 -5.34
CA ALA A 259 16.01 -19.12 -4.68
C ALA A 259 17.32 -18.86 -5.45
N VAL A 260 17.23 -18.54 -6.75
CA VAL A 260 18.37 -18.41 -7.66
C VAL A 260 19.35 -17.32 -7.23
N GLU A 261 18.87 -16.15 -6.81
CA GLU A 261 19.69 -15.02 -6.37
C GLU A 261 20.39 -15.34 -5.05
N LEU A 262 19.69 -15.99 -4.12
CA LEU A 262 20.28 -16.43 -2.86
C LEU A 262 21.41 -17.44 -3.11
N ASN A 263 21.16 -18.43 -3.97
CA ASN A 263 22.16 -19.46 -4.28
C ASN A 263 23.39 -18.86 -4.98
N GLN A 264 23.21 -17.88 -5.87
CA GLN A 264 24.32 -17.16 -6.50
C GLN A 264 25.15 -16.40 -5.47
N HIS A 265 24.49 -15.68 -4.55
CA HIS A 265 25.17 -14.94 -3.49
C HIS A 265 25.98 -15.88 -2.57
N LEU A 266 25.41 -17.01 -2.16
CA LEU A 266 26.11 -18.00 -1.33
C LEU A 266 27.35 -18.56 -2.05
N ARG A 267 27.26 -18.91 -3.33
CA ARG A 267 28.42 -19.38 -4.12
C ARG A 267 29.52 -18.33 -4.24
N GLN A 268 29.15 -17.06 -4.40
CA GLN A 268 30.10 -15.96 -4.45
C GLN A 268 30.83 -15.80 -3.11
N GLN A 269 30.11 -15.88 -1.99
CA GLN A 269 30.70 -15.84 -0.65
C GLN A 269 31.65 -17.01 -0.42
N GLU A 270 31.25 -18.24 -0.76
CA GLU A 270 32.11 -19.43 -0.69
C GLU A 270 33.41 -19.25 -1.49
N THR A 271 33.31 -18.65 -2.69
CA THR A 271 34.48 -18.37 -3.54
C THR A 271 35.39 -17.33 -2.90
N ILE A 272 34.85 -16.24 -2.36
CA ILE A 272 35.62 -15.18 -1.68
C ILE A 272 36.31 -15.74 -0.43
N GLU A 273 35.60 -16.54 0.37
CA GLU A 273 36.16 -17.18 1.56
C GLU A 273 37.29 -18.16 1.20
N ALA A 274 37.15 -18.93 0.13
CA ALA A 274 38.20 -19.81 -0.36
C ALA A 274 39.44 -19.03 -0.82
N LEU A 275 39.25 -17.91 -1.55
CA LEU A 275 40.33 -17.03 -1.99
C LEU A 275 41.05 -16.34 -0.82
N SER A 276 40.35 -16.02 0.27
CA SER A 276 40.94 -15.40 1.46
C SER A 276 41.84 -16.32 2.28
N LYS A 277 41.79 -17.63 2.03
CA LYS A 277 42.60 -18.66 2.70
C LYS A 277 43.86 -19.05 1.90
N LEU A 278 44.05 -18.47 0.72
CA LEU A 278 45.26 -18.59 -0.11
C LEU A 278 46.24 -17.46 0.21
#